data_AF-M3GL59-F1
#
_entry.id   AF-M3GL59-F1
#
_cell.length_a   1.000
_cell.length_b   1.000
_cell.length_c   1.000
_cell.angle_alpha   90.00
_cell.angle_beta   90.00
_cell.angle_gamma   90.00
#
_symmetry.space_group_name_H-M   'P 1'
#
loop_
_entity.id
_entity.type
_entity.pdbx_description
1 polymer ?
#
loop_
_entity_poly.entity_id
_entity_poly.type
_entity_poly.pdbx_seq_one_letter_code
_entity_poly.pdbx_strand_id
1 'polypeptide(L)' 'MRGHQKRWKSFSSGGRILGVVAQGTDLRNSVDQAYSFLEKIQVPKTFYRKDIGHKAL' A
#
# COMPACT_ATOMS: atom_id res chain seq x y z
N MET A 1 13.64 -16.24 31.26
CA MET A 1 13.55 -16.76 29.87
C MET A 1 13.17 -15.60 28.96
N ARG A 2 14.09 -15.01 28.19
CA ARG A 2 13.79 -13.87 27.29
C ARG A 2 13.47 -14.42 25.90
N GLY A 3 12.20 -14.33 25.52
CA GLY A 3 11.72 -14.77 24.21
C GLY A 3 12.45 -14.05 23.08
N HIS A 4 13.02 -14.82 22.15
CA HIS A 4 13.65 -14.28 20.96
C HIS A 4 12.55 -13.80 20.01
N GLN A 5 12.30 -12.49 19.94
CA GLN A 5 11.39 -11.91 18.97
C GLN A 5 12.05 -11.92 17.59
N LYS A 6 11.72 -12.91 16.76
CA LYS A 6 12.25 -13.03 15.40
C LYS A 6 11.59 -11.95 14.52
N ARG A 7 12.32 -10.90 14.13
CA ARG A 7 11.82 -9.89 13.18
C ARG A 7 11.75 -10.50 11.78
N TRP A 8 10.55 -10.61 11.23
CA TRP A 8 10.38 -11.02 9.84
C TRP A 8 10.85 -9.89 8.91
N LYS A 9 11.65 -10.25 7.90
CA LYS A 9 12.09 -9.33 6.85
C LYS A 9 11.48 -9.79 5.54
N SER A 10 10.67 -8.91 4.94
CA SER A 10 10.02 -9.16 3.65
C SER A 10 10.90 -8.64 2.52
N PHE A 11 10.93 -9.36 1.40
CA PHE A 11 11.64 -8.99 0.18
C PHE A 11 10.68 -9.06 -1.01
N SER A 12 10.90 -8.23 -2.03
CA SER A 12 10.19 -8.33 -3.30
C SER A 12 10.79 -9.43 -4.18
N SER A 13 9.97 -10.02 -5.05
CA SER A 13 10.38 -11.06 -6.01
C SER A 13 10.00 -10.71 -7.46
N GLY A 14 9.86 -9.41 -7.78
CA GLY A 14 9.51 -8.94 -9.12
C GLY A 14 9.15 -7.45 -9.16
N GLY A 15 8.72 -6.98 -10.34
CA GLY A 15 8.41 -5.56 -10.58
C GLY A 15 7.07 -5.08 -10.00
N ARG A 16 6.11 -5.98 -9.79
CA ARG A 16 4.86 -5.69 -9.05
C ARG A 16 4.95 -6.34 -7.68
N ILE A 17 5.03 -5.51 -6.65
CA ILE A 17 5.40 -5.95 -5.30
C ILE A 17 4.17 -6.27 -4.46
N LEU A 18 3.18 -5.35 -4.45
CA LEU A 18 1.98 -5.45 -3.62
C LEU A 18 0.82 -4.73 -4.29
N GLY A 19 -0.40 -5.27 -4.14
CA GLY A 19 -1.64 -4.56 -4.42
C GLY A 19 -2.24 -4.02 -3.14
N VAL A 20 -2.61 -2.74 -3.13
CA VAL A 20 -3.37 -2.11 -2.03
C VAL A 20 -4.80 -1.92 -2.51
N VAL A 21 -5.76 -2.34 -1.69
CA VAL A 21 -7.19 -2.14 -1.92
C VAL A 21 -7.79 -1.58 -0.64
N ALA A 22 -8.69 -0.61 -0.77
CA ALA A 22 -9.46 -0.06 0.33
C ALA A 22 -10.95 -0.10 -0.03
N GLN A 23 -11.78 -0.24 1.01
CA GLN A 23 -13.23 -0.18 0.90
C GLN A 23 -13.72 1.02 1.69
N GLY A 24 -14.52 1.86 1.05
CA GLY A 24 -15.12 3.06 1.61
C GLY A 24 -16.61 3.14 1.31
N THR A 25 -17.27 4.14 1.88
CA THR A 25 -18.70 4.41 1.65
C THR A 25 -19.03 4.79 0.21
N ASP A 26 -18.03 5.31 -0.51
CA ASP A 26 -18.09 5.69 -1.91
C ASP A 26 -16.71 5.53 -2.57
N LEU A 27 -16.65 5.80 -3.87
CA LEU A 27 -15.41 5.67 -4.64
C LEU A 27 -14.34 6.66 -4.15
N ARG A 28 -14.71 7.90 -3.81
CA ARG A 28 -13.77 8.94 -3.39
C ARG A 28 -13.08 8.53 -2.10
N ASN A 29 -13.88 8.12 -1.12
CA ASN A 29 -13.41 7.64 0.16
C ASN A 29 -12.51 6.40 0.02
N SER A 30 -12.86 5.46 -0.87
CA SER A 30 -12.04 4.27 -1.15
C SER A 30 -10.67 4.64 -1.74
N VAL A 31 -10.64 5.56 -2.71
CA VAL A 31 -9.40 6.05 -3.34
C VAL A 31 -8.52 6.80 -2.33
N ASP A 32 -9.11 7.71 -1.56
CA ASP A 32 -8.40 8.50 -0.55
C ASP A 32 -7.78 7.60 0.54
N GLN A 33 -8.50 6.56 0.98
CA GLN A 33 -7.98 5.58 1.94
C GLN A 33 -6.79 4.77 1.38
N ALA A 34 -6.90 4.29 0.14
CA ALA A 34 -5.81 3.53 -0.50
C ALA A 34 -4.53 4.38 -0.62
N TYR A 35 -4.67 5.65 -1.04
CA TYR A 35 -3.53 6.57 -1.14
C TYR A 35 -2.96 6.96 0.22
N SER A 36 -3.82 7.22 1.21
CA SER A 36 -3.37 7.51 2.58
C SER A 36 -2.56 6.37 3.21
N PHE A 37 -2.87 5.11 2.86
CA PHE A 37 -2.09 3.96 3.29
C PHE A 37 -0.74 3.88 2.58
N LEU A 38 -0.73 4.08 1.25
CA LEU A 38 0.49 4.07 0.44
C LEU A 38 1.48 5.16 0.86
N GLU A 39 1.00 6.35 1.26
CA GLU A 39 1.85 7.45 1.75
C GLU A 39 2.60 7.11 3.06
N LYS A 40 2.02 6.24 3.90
CA LYS A 40 2.63 5.80 5.16
C LYS A 40 3.69 4.73 4.95
N ILE A 41 3.71 4.09 3.78
CA ILE A 41 4.63 3.00 3.47
C ILE A 41 5.83 3.53 2.70
N GLN A 42 6.99 3.49 3.35
CA GLN A 42 8.25 3.83 2.70
C GLN A 42 8.97 2.55 2.25
N VAL A 43 8.82 2.20 0.97
CA VAL A 43 9.64 1.17 0.34
C VAL A 43 10.62 1.84 -0.64
N PRO A 44 11.93 1.80 -0.37
CA PRO A 44 12.93 2.41 -1.24
C PRO A 44 12.84 1.92 -2.68
N LYS A 45 13.06 2.82 -3.64
CA LYS A 45 13.10 2.52 -5.08
C LYS A 45 11.79 1.88 -5.62
N THR A 46 10.65 2.26 -5.05
CA THR A 46 9.33 1.85 -5.55
C THR A 46 8.53 3.06 -6.02
N PHE A 47 7.47 2.79 -6.79
CA PHE A 47 6.54 3.78 -7.29
C PHE A 47 5.14 3.17 -7.39
N TYR A 48 4.13 4.02 -7.37
CA TYR A 48 2.74 3.64 -7.61
C TYR A 48 2.04 4.75 -8.42
N ARG A 49 0.95 4.40 -9.08
CA ARG A 49 0.14 5.33 -9.87
C ARG A 49 -0.69 6.23 -8.96
N LYS A 50 -0.70 7.55 -9.23
CA LYS A 50 -1.47 8.55 -8.47
C LYS A 50 -2.78 8.97 -9.15
N ASP A 51 -3.17 8.27 -10.21
CA ASP A 51 -4.31 8.61 -11.08
C ASP A 51 -5.41 7.54 -11.09
N ILE A 52 -5.35 6.57 -10.17
CA ILE A 52 -6.37 5.53 -10.06
C ILE A 52 -7.66 6.17 -9.51
N GLY A 53 -8.76 6.00 -10.26
CA GLY A 53 -10.06 6.55 -9.92
C GLY A 53 -10.39 7.91 -10.55
N HIS A 54 -9.42 8.63 -11.12
CA HIS A 54 -9.61 10.00 -11.64
C HIS A 54 -10.66 10.16 -12.75
N LYS A 55 -10.95 9.11 -13.52
CA LYS A 55 -11.97 9.18 -14.61
C LYS A 55 -13.38 8.84 -14.14
N ALA A 56 -13.51 8.21 -12.97
CA ALA A 56 -14.78 7.75 -12.43
C ALA A 56 -15.28 8.62 -11.28
N LEU A 57 -14.41 9.51 -10.77
CA LEU A 57 -14.72 10.64 -9.89
C LEU A 57 -14.93 11.90 -10.72
#